data_AF-A0A3S0N403-F1
#
_entry.id   AF-A0A3S0N403-F1
#
_cell.length_a   1.000
_cell.length_b   1.000
_cell.length_c   1.000
_cell.angle_alpha   90.00
_cell.angle_beta   90.00
_cell.angle_gamma   90.00
#
_symmetry.space_group_name_H-M   'P 1'
#
loop_
_entity.id
_entity.type
_entity.pdbx_description
1 polymer ?
#
loop_
_entity_poly.entity_id
_entity_poly.type
_entity_poly.pdbx_seq_one_letter_code
_entity_poly.pdbx_strand_id
1 'polypeptide(L)'
;MAFDGGVALEKNSTIYIKPTCCSDMSDLKNWQDIFTNPSEEWTMMWIGHPWVLYRKENGKISFSEYTESGEIDPGNIKTLVEVEESELKAEFEKVLQRQADFKNRISDLLKKTSIKIRKELQNY
;
A
#
# COMPACT_ATOMS: atom_id res chain seq x y z
N MET A 1 -5.29 -5.86 15.02
CA MET A 1 -3.87 -5.48 15.11
C MET A 1 -3.46 -4.99 13.75
N ALA A 2 -3.36 -3.67 13.60
CA ALA A 2 -2.68 -3.06 12.47
C ALA A 2 -1.18 -3.25 12.73
N PHE A 3 -0.45 -3.82 11.77
CA PHE A 3 1.00 -3.80 11.83
C PHE A 3 1.45 -2.52 11.13
N ASP A 4 2.31 -1.75 11.78
CA ASP A 4 2.96 -0.60 11.16
C ASP A 4 3.65 -1.06 9.87
N GLY A 5 3.35 -0.40 8.76
CA GLY A 5 3.82 -0.83 7.45
C GLY A 5 3.06 -0.18 6.30
N GLY A 6 3.39 -0.59 5.08
CA GLY A 6 2.75 -0.10 3.87
C GLY A 6 3.52 -0.53 2.63
N VAL A 7 3.29 0.18 1.52
CA VAL A 7 3.90 -0.14 0.22
C VAL A 7 4.89 0.93 -0.16
N ALA A 8 6.05 0.50 -0.64
CA ALA A 8 7.00 1.37 -1.31
C ALA A 8 6.92 1.17 -2.83
N LEU A 9 6.98 2.27 -3.58
CA LEU A 9 7.16 2.26 -5.03
C LEU A 9 8.64 2.46 -5.33
N GLU A 10 9.23 1.44 -5.91
CA GLU A 10 10.61 1.45 -6.40
C GLU A 10 10.63 1.31 -7.91
N LYS A 11 11.43 2.13 -8.58
CA LYS A 11 11.69 2.03 -10.03
C LYS A 11 13.17 2.31 -10.28
N ASN A 12 13.83 1.50 -11.11
CA ASN A 12 15.25 1.66 -11.44
C ASN A 12 16.14 1.81 -10.18
N SER A 13 15.91 0.97 -9.17
CA SER A 13 16.62 1.00 -7.88
C SER A 13 16.49 2.30 -7.07
N THR A 14 15.52 3.16 -7.43
CA THR A 14 15.19 4.38 -6.71
C THR A 14 13.82 4.22 -6.07
N ILE A 15 13.74 4.47 -4.76
CA ILE A 15 12.48 4.49 -4.01
C ILE A 15 11.87 5.88 -4.15
N TYR A 16 10.73 5.98 -4.83
CA TYR A 16 10.02 7.24 -5.06
C TYR A 16 8.95 7.48 -4.00
N ILE A 17 8.25 6.41 -3.61
CA ILE A 17 7.21 6.45 -2.59
C ILE A 17 7.56 5.40 -1.55
N LYS A 18 7.45 5.77 -0.28
CA LYS A 18 7.57 4.89 0.88
C LYS A 18 6.44 5.20 1.87
N PRO A 19 6.01 4.22 2.68
CA PRO A 19 5.10 4.49 3.78
C PRO A 19 5.73 5.49 4.76
N THR A 20 4.89 6.33 5.35
CA THR A 20 5.30 7.41 6.26
C THR A 20 4.65 7.24 7.63
N CYS A 21 4.41 8.33 8.37
CA CYS A 21 3.72 8.22 9.66
C CYS A 21 2.23 7.91 9.47
N CYS A 22 1.64 7.26 10.46
CA CYS A 22 0.20 6.93 10.48
C CYS A 22 -0.28 6.01 9.34
N SER A 23 0.62 5.25 8.71
CA SER A 23 0.25 4.21 7.76
C SER A 23 0.30 2.82 8.37
N ASP A 24 -0.61 1.96 7.95
CA ASP A 24 -0.59 0.54 8.30
C ASP A 24 -0.93 -0.37 7.11
N MET A 25 -0.83 -1.68 7.30
CA MET A 25 -1.07 -2.65 6.22
C MET A 25 -2.52 -2.65 5.66
N SER A 26 -3.49 -2.00 6.30
CA SER A 26 -4.84 -1.83 5.76
C SER A 26 -4.90 -0.76 4.66
N ASP A 27 -3.91 0.14 4.60
CA ASP A 27 -3.80 1.17 3.57
C ASP A 27 -3.49 0.62 2.17
N LEU A 28 -3.24 -0.69 2.04
CA LEU A 28 -3.17 -1.37 0.75
C LEU A 28 -4.44 -1.15 -0.09
N LYS A 29 -5.59 -0.93 0.55
CA LYS A 29 -6.82 -0.61 -0.16
C LYS A 29 -6.66 0.66 -1.02
N ASN A 30 -5.94 1.67 -0.54
CA ASN A 30 -5.72 2.92 -1.28
C ASN A 30 -4.91 2.68 -2.56
N TRP A 31 -3.94 1.76 -2.52
CA TRP A 31 -3.21 1.32 -3.71
C TRP A 31 -4.08 0.51 -4.67
N GLN A 32 -4.94 -0.36 -4.14
CA GLN A 32 -5.87 -1.14 -4.94
C GLN A 32 -6.89 -0.25 -5.66
N ASP A 33 -7.34 0.81 -5.00
CA ASP A 33 -8.34 1.75 -5.53
C ASP A 33 -7.82 2.51 -6.78
N ILE A 34 -6.50 2.62 -6.98
CA ILE A 34 -5.91 3.18 -8.21
C ILE A 34 -6.44 2.44 -9.45
N PHE A 35 -6.50 1.10 -9.39
CA PHE A 35 -6.86 0.27 -10.54
C PHE A 35 -8.37 0.24 -10.80
N THR A 36 -9.20 0.68 -9.86
CA THR A 36 -10.65 0.66 -9.98
C THR A 36 -11.26 2.05 -10.20
N ASN A 37 -10.55 3.11 -9.81
CA ASN A 37 -10.98 4.49 -10.05
C ASN A 37 -10.95 4.81 -11.56
N PRO A 38 -12.06 5.20 -12.20
CA PRO A 38 -12.07 5.55 -13.62
C PRO A 38 -11.57 6.97 -13.91
N SER A 39 -11.29 7.78 -12.89
CA SER A 39 -10.88 9.18 -13.05
C SER A 39 -9.51 9.32 -13.71
N GLU A 40 -9.43 10.22 -14.69
CA GLU A 40 -8.19 10.71 -15.30
C GLU A 40 -7.68 12.00 -14.62
N GLU A 41 -8.39 12.50 -13.61
CA GLU A 41 -7.98 13.66 -12.80
C GLU A 41 -6.97 13.25 -11.72
N TRP A 42 -6.17 14.22 -11.27
CA TRP A 42 -5.31 14.02 -10.09
C TRP A 42 -6.16 13.69 -8.87
N THR A 43 -5.92 12.51 -8.31
CA THR A 43 -6.67 11.96 -7.19
C THR A 43 -5.74 11.74 -6.01
N MET A 44 -6.18 12.07 -4.80
CA MET A 44 -5.44 11.79 -3.58
C MET A 44 -5.35 10.28 -3.31
N MET A 45 -4.15 9.80 -3.01
CA MET A 45 -3.91 8.46 -2.49
C MET A 45 -3.25 8.54 -1.12
N TRP A 46 -3.94 8.02 -0.11
CA TRP A 46 -3.43 7.93 1.24
C TRP A 46 -2.38 6.81 1.38
N ILE A 47 -1.21 7.17 1.89
CA ILE A 47 -0.08 6.26 2.15
C ILE A 47 0.54 6.50 3.54
N GLY A 48 -0.25 7.11 4.43
CA GLY A 48 0.26 7.86 5.58
C GLY A 48 0.43 9.34 5.27
N HIS A 49 0.83 10.12 6.28
CA HIS A 49 1.13 11.54 6.14
C HIS A 49 2.65 11.75 6.01
N PRO A 50 3.14 12.56 5.05
CA PRO A 50 2.41 13.17 3.93
C PRO A 50 1.92 12.13 2.90
N TRP A 51 0.88 12.48 2.13
CA TRP A 51 0.31 11.62 1.09
C TRP A 51 0.78 12.02 -0.32
N VAL A 52 0.33 11.29 -1.34
CA VAL A 52 0.64 11.58 -2.74
C VAL A 52 -0.64 11.72 -3.56
N LEU A 53 -0.54 12.34 -4.72
CA LEU A 53 -1.57 12.33 -5.74
C LEU A 53 -1.16 11.34 -6.84
N TYR A 54 -2.15 10.75 -7.50
CA TYR A 54 -1.94 9.94 -8.69
C TYR A 54 -2.89 10.36 -9.81
N ARG A 55 -2.50 10.08 -11.05
CA ARG A 55 -3.32 10.28 -12.24
C ARG A 55 -3.14 9.13 -13.20
N LYS A 56 -4.22 8.71 -13.85
CA LYS A 56 -4.20 7.69 -14.90
C LYS A 56 -4.42 8.31 -16.25
N GLU A 57 -3.54 8.01 -17.19
CA GLU A 57 -3.62 8.55 -18.55
C GLU A 57 -2.88 7.60 -19.50
N ASN A 58 -3.52 7.24 -20.62
CA ASN A 58 -2.90 6.43 -21.69
C ASN A 58 -2.23 5.11 -21.21
N GLY A 59 -2.85 4.40 -20.25
CA GLY A 59 -2.32 3.15 -19.71
C GLY A 59 -1.17 3.29 -18.72
N LYS A 60 -0.89 4.53 -18.28
CA LYS A 60 0.16 4.84 -17.31
C LYS A 60 -0.42 5.46 -16.05
N ILE A 61 0.31 5.30 -14.96
CA ILE A 61 0.03 5.94 -13.67
C ILE A 61 1.17 6.91 -13.35
N SER A 62 0.83 8.19 -13.26
CA SER A 62 1.73 9.24 -12.76
C SER A 62 1.48 9.47 -11.28
N PHE A 63 2.56 9.67 -10.52
CA PHE A 63 2.51 10.04 -9.11
C PHE A 63 3.14 11.41 -8.89
N SER A 64 2.58 12.19 -7.96
CA SER A 64 3.12 13.50 -7.58
C SER A 64 4.24 13.39 -6.53
N GLU A 65 4.86 14.53 -6.24
CA GLU A 65 5.59 14.70 -4.97
C GLU A 65 4.63 14.56 -3.77
N TYR A 66 5.22 14.32 -2.60
CA TYR A 66 4.48 14.30 -1.34
C TYR A 66 3.81 15.65 -1.07
N THR A 67 2.58 15.61 -0.58
CA THR A 67 1.80 16.80 -0.26
C THR A 67 1.04 16.63 1.05
N GLU A 68 0.81 17.75 1.71
CA GLU A 68 -0.03 17.89 2.89
C GLU A 68 -1.22 18.83 2.64
N SER A 69 -1.31 19.38 1.41
CA SER A 69 -2.39 20.27 1.02
C SER A 69 -3.65 19.46 0.75
N GLY A 70 -4.73 19.78 1.45
CA GLY A 70 -6.07 19.28 1.13
C GLY A 70 -6.62 19.86 -0.18
N GLU A 71 -6.03 20.96 -0.67
CA GLU A 71 -6.39 21.58 -1.94
C GLU A 71 -5.50 21.01 -3.06
N ILE A 72 -6.14 20.40 -4.05
CA ILE A 72 -5.51 19.92 -5.29
C ILE A 72 -5.59 21.07 -6.29
N ASP A 73 -4.45 21.68 -6.63
CA ASP A 73 -4.33 22.62 -7.75
C ASP A 73 -3.65 21.93 -8.93
N PRO A 74 -4.41 21.44 -9.94
CA PRO A 74 -3.87 20.68 -11.05
C PRO A 74 -2.75 21.38 -11.82
N GLY A 75 -2.74 22.72 -11.86
CA GLY A 75 -1.76 23.51 -12.58
C GLY A 75 -0.37 23.52 -11.94
N ASN A 76 -0.28 23.15 -10.66
CA ASN A 76 0.96 23.19 -9.87
C ASN A 76 1.49 21.80 -9.47
N ILE A 77 0.82 20.72 -9.88
CA ILE A 77 1.24 19.36 -9.57
C ILE A 77 2.38 18.93 -10.49
N LYS A 78 3.51 18.56 -9.90
CA LYS A 78 4.65 17.99 -10.62
C LYS A 78 4.61 16.47 -10.54
N THR A 79 4.80 15.80 -11.67
CA THR A 79 5.00 14.36 -11.72
C THR A 79 6.38 14.00 -11.18
N LEU A 80 6.39 13.21 -10.10
CA LEU A 80 7.59 12.66 -9.48
C LEU A 80 8.08 11.40 -10.22
N VAL A 81 7.15 10.50 -10.55
CA VAL A 81 7.43 9.24 -11.25
C VAL A 81 6.22 8.79 -12.05
N GLU A 82 6.48 8.13 -13.18
CA GLU A 82 5.47 7.51 -14.03
C GLU A 82 5.79 6.02 -14.22
N VAL A 83 4.76 5.17 -14.19
CA VAL A 83 4.85 3.71 -14.38
C VAL A 83 3.75 3.20 -15.29
N GLU A 84 3.99 2.08 -15.96
CA GLU A 84 2.94 1.38 -16.72
C GLU A 84 1.90 0.79 -15.77
N GLU A 85 0.61 1.01 -16.04
CA GLU A 85 -0.48 0.54 -15.17
C GLU A 85 -0.47 -0.99 -15.04
N SER A 86 -0.22 -1.70 -16.15
CA SER A 86 -0.16 -3.15 -16.17
C SER A 86 1.01 -3.70 -15.34
N GLU A 87 2.16 -3.03 -15.38
CA GLU A 87 3.35 -3.43 -14.62
C GLU A 87 3.11 -3.18 -13.12
N LEU A 88 2.63 -1.99 -12.77
CA LEU A 88 2.32 -1.65 -11.39
C LEU A 88 1.28 -2.60 -10.79
N LYS A 89 0.24 -2.96 -11.56
CA LYS A 89 -0.77 -3.93 -11.14
C LYS A 89 -0.16 -5.31 -10.87
N ALA A 90 0.69 -5.81 -11.78
CA ALA A 90 1.34 -7.10 -11.65
C ALA A 90 2.27 -7.17 -10.43
N GLU A 91 3.03 -6.09 -10.14
CA GLU A 91 3.86 -6.03 -8.93
C GLU A 91 3.01 -5.90 -7.66
N PHE A 92 1.91 -5.14 -7.72
CA PHE A 92 1.01 -4.98 -6.59
C PHE A 92 0.30 -6.28 -6.19
N GLU A 93 -0.07 -7.12 -7.15
CA GLU A 93 -0.62 -8.46 -6.87
C GLU A 93 0.35 -9.33 -6.05
N LYS A 94 1.66 -9.20 -6.26
CA LYS A 94 2.67 -9.88 -5.44
C LYS A 94 2.71 -9.35 -4.01
N VAL A 95 2.47 -8.05 -3.81
CA VAL A 95 2.36 -7.45 -2.47
C VAL A 95 1.16 -8.03 -1.73
N LEU A 96 0.00 -8.15 -2.40
CA LEU A 96 -1.20 -8.77 -1.83
C LEU A 96 -0.93 -10.23 -1.42
N GLN A 97 -0.24 -11.00 -2.26
CA GLN A 97 0.13 -12.38 -1.92
C GLN A 97 1.05 -12.43 -0.69
N ARG A 98 2.08 -11.58 -0.62
CA ARG A 98 2.98 -11.49 0.54
C ARG A 98 2.23 -11.14 1.83
N GLN A 99 1.24 -10.25 1.75
CA GLN A 99 0.39 -9.91 2.90
C GLN A 99 -0.44 -11.12 3.36
N ALA A 100 -1.05 -11.85 2.43
CA ALA A 100 -1.81 -13.05 2.74
C ALA A 100 -0.93 -14.14 3.38
N ASP A 101 0.27 -14.36 2.86
CA ASP A 101 1.23 -15.32 3.40
C ASP A 101 1.67 -14.94 4.82
N PHE A 102 1.93 -13.65 5.06
CA PHE A 102 2.24 -13.14 6.39
C PHE A 102 1.09 -13.38 7.37
N LYS A 103 -0.14 -13.07 6.99
CA LYS A 103 -1.35 -13.33 7.79
C LYS A 103 -1.49 -14.81 8.15
N ASN A 104 -1.26 -15.71 7.18
CA ASN A 104 -1.34 -17.15 7.39
C ASN A 104 -0.28 -17.63 8.40
N ARG A 105 0.97 -17.15 8.26
CA ARG A 105 2.06 -17.48 9.18
C ARG A 105 1.76 -17.06 10.62
N ILE A 106 1.27 -15.84 10.83
CA ILE A 106 0.86 -15.36 12.16
C ILE A 106 -0.29 -16.20 12.72
N SER A 107 -1.29 -16.49 11.88
CA SER A 107 -2.45 -17.30 12.28
C SER A 107 -2.04 -18.72 12.72
N ASP A 108 -1.12 -19.35 12.02
CA ASP A 108 -0.65 -20.69 12.34
C ASP A 108 0.20 -20.74 13.62
N LEU A 109 1.01 -19.71 13.86
CA LEU A 109 1.75 -19.57 15.12
C LEU A 109 0.78 -19.41 16.31
N LEU A 110 -0.24 -18.57 16.17
CA LEU A 110 -1.25 -18.37 17.22
C LEU A 110 -2.04 -19.67 17.52
N LYS A 111 -2.40 -20.43 16.48
CA LYS A 111 -3.03 -21.76 16.65
C LYS A 111 -2.11 -22.71 17.43
N LYS A 112 -0.83 -22.79 17.07
CA LYS A 112 0.14 -23.65 17.78
C LYS A 112 0.30 -23.25 19.25
N THR A 113 0.40 -21.96 19.54
CA THR A 113 0.51 -21.44 20.92
C THR A 113 -0.74 -21.74 21.73
N SER A 114 -1.93 -21.52 21.18
CA SER A 114 -3.20 -21.81 21.88
C SER A 114 -3.36 -23.31 22.18
N ILE A 115 -2.96 -24.19 21.25
CA ILE A 115 -2.93 -25.64 21.49
C ILE A 115 -1.95 -25.99 22.61
N LYS A 116 -0.77 -25.37 22.64
CA LYS A 116 0.24 -25.59 23.69
C LYS A 116 -0.31 -25.21 25.07
N ILE A 117 -0.87 -24.01 25.20
CA ILE A 117 -1.46 -23.52 26.46
C ILE A 117 -2.58 -24.46 26.95
N ARG A 118 -3.47 -24.90 26.05
CA ARG A 118 -4.55 -25.83 26.41
C ARG A 118 -4.03 -27.16 26.95
N LYS A 119 -2.96 -27.72 26.37
CA LYS A 119 -2.32 -28.95 26.86
C LYS A 119 -1.70 -28.76 28.24
N GLU A 120 -1.09 -27.61 28.51
CA GLU A 120 -0.51 -27.30 29.82
C GLU A 120 -1.59 -27.17 30.90
N LEU A 121 -2.75 -26.56 30.59
CA LEU A 121 -3.88 -26.43 31.52
C LEU A 121 -4.63 -27.74 31.81
N GLN A 122 -4.55 -28.75 30.94
CA GLN A 122 -5.15 -30.08 31.17
C GLN A 122 -4.34 -30.96 32.12
N ASN A 123 -3.12 -30.54 32.48
CA ASN A 123 -2.25 -31.25 33.42
C ASN A 123 -2.32 -30.69 34.86
N TYR A 124 -3.28 -29.80 35.12
CA TYR A 124 -3.66 -29.28 36.43
C TYR A 124 -5.12 -29.63 36.72
#